data_AF-A0A8T4VPU6-F1
#
_entry.id   AF-A0A8T4VPU6-F1
#
_cell.length_a   1.000
_cell.length_b   1.000
_cell.length_c   1.000
_cell.angle_alpha   90.00
_cell.angle_beta   90.00
_cell.angle_gamma   90.00
#
_symmetry.space_group_name_H-M   'P 1'
#
loop_
_entity.id
_entity.type
_entity.pdbx_description
1 polymer ?
#
loop_
_entity_poly.entity_id
_entity_poly.type
_entity_poly.pdbx_seq_one_letter_code
_entity_poly.pdbx_strand_id
1 'polypeptide(L)'
;MGLIVVPNEEELSFPTKEAYLSEMETILRNENGLHALAIFDIDQFKAWYHKFGRRQREVVVNGILDHLREGNPLYHARIYWDCFVTLVEGEEGSVTNRVAEIINQVKETTFPLCSEALEKPGKYMRQTNVTFKGQVIGVLDPQKVTMHAGICIFEPGAPLEGILAMSSAALEDAREMPITEQPRYKVHHWDARWDNL
;
A
#
# COMPACT_ATOMS: atom_id res chain seq x y z
N MET A 1 36.16 -10.49 -17.46
CA MET A 1 36.31 -9.50 -16.37
C MET A 1 35.43 -8.32 -16.74
N GLY A 2 34.23 -8.24 -16.16
CA GLY A 2 33.21 -7.26 -16.50
C GLY A 2 33.20 -6.12 -15.48
N LEU A 3 33.23 -4.90 -16.00
CA LEU A 3 33.20 -3.60 -15.33
C LEU A 3 32.05 -3.51 -14.31
N ILE A 4 32.34 -3.17 -13.05
CA ILE A 4 31.32 -2.79 -12.07
C ILE A 4 31.05 -1.29 -12.26
N VAL A 5 29.94 -0.98 -12.93
CA VAL A 5 29.35 0.35 -12.92
C VAL A 5 28.40 0.38 -11.73
N VAL A 6 28.73 1.18 -10.71
CA VAL A 6 27.83 1.51 -9.60
C VAL A 6 27.07 2.76 -10.03
N PRO A 7 25.74 2.72 -10.25
CA PRO A 7 25.02 3.92 -10.63
C PRO A 7 24.84 4.84 -9.41
N ASN A 8 25.01 6.14 -9.65
CA ASN A 8 24.67 7.20 -8.72
C ASN A 8 23.19 7.14 -8.35
N GLU A 9 22.84 7.38 -7.07
CA GLU A 9 21.48 7.59 -6.58
C GLU A 9 20.39 6.68 -7.20
N GLU A 10 20.59 5.37 -7.21
CA GLU A 10 19.56 4.41 -7.64
C GLU A 10 18.30 4.50 -6.76
N GLU A 11 17.27 5.12 -7.31
CA GLU A 11 15.87 4.79 -7.04
C GLU A 11 15.66 3.31 -7.39
N LEU A 12 14.88 2.59 -6.58
CA LEU A 12 14.38 1.30 -7.02
C LEU A 12 13.65 1.50 -8.34
N SER A 13 13.89 0.63 -9.32
CA SER A 13 13.28 0.69 -10.65
C SER A 13 11.79 0.33 -10.59
N PHE A 14 10.99 1.17 -9.93
CA PHE A 14 9.55 1.11 -10.01
C PHE A 14 9.10 1.88 -11.25
N PRO A 15 7.99 1.46 -11.90
CA PRO A 15 7.42 2.25 -12.99
C PRO A 15 7.18 3.68 -12.50
N THR A 16 7.53 4.65 -13.34
CA THR A 16 7.21 6.06 -13.06
C THR A 16 5.70 6.22 -12.89
N LYS A 17 5.26 7.34 -12.30
CA LYS A 17 3.83 7.66 -12.22
C LYS A 17 3.13 7.51 -13.57
N GLU A 18 3.76 8.02 -14.61
CA GLU A 18 3.26 7.95 -15.99
C GLU A 18 3.21 6.51 -16.52
N ALA A 19 4.22 5.69 -16.21
CA ALA A 19 4.26 4.30 -16.65
C ALA A 19 3.14 3.48 -16.02
N TYR A 20 2.91 3.59 -14.71
CA TYR A 20 1.83 2.84 -14.06
C TYR A 20 0.45 3.31 -14.52
N LEU A 21 0.26 4.62 -14.71
CA LEU A 21 -1.02 5.16 -15.19
C LEU A 21 -1.33 4.66 -16.60
N SER A 22 -0.34 4.68 -17.50
CA SER A 22 -0.47 4.18 -18.87
C SER A 22 -0.80 2.68 -18.91
N GLU A 23 -0.14 1.90 -18.06
CA GLU A 23 -0.39 0.46 -17.94
C GLU A 23 -1.80 0.18 -17.38
N MET A 24 -2.20 0.89 -16.33
CA MET A 24 -3.56 0.81 -15.78
C MET A 24 -4.62 1.18 -16.81
N GLU A 25 -4.45 2.28 -17.55
CA GLU A 25 -5.38 2.63 -18.64
C GLU A 25 -5.48 1.53 -19.69
N THR A 26 -4.34 0.89 -20.03
CA THR A 26 -4.32 -0.20 -21.00
C THR A 26 -5.10 -1.41 -20.50
N ILE A 27 -4.96 -1.77 -19.22
CA ILE A 27 -5.73 -2.86 -18.61
C ILE A 27 -7.22 -2.50 -18.61
N LEU A 28 -7.58 -1.32 -18.10
CA LEU A 28 -8.98 -0.87 -18.00
C LEU A 28 -9.72 -0.81 -19.35
N ARG A 29 -9.01 -0.58 -20.46
CA ARG A 29 -9.61 -0.61 -21.81
C ARG A 29 -9.90 -2.01 -22.34
N ASN A 30 -9.19 -3.03 -21.84
CA ASN A 30 -9.28 -4.40 -22.35
C ASN A 30 -10.11 -5.32 -21.45
N GLU A 31 -10.32 -4.94 -20.19
CA GLU A 31 -11.07 -5.76 -19.24
C GLU A 31 -12.58 -5.56 -19.35
N ASN A 32 -13.32 -6.65 -19.26
CA ASN A 32 -14.78 -6.67 -19.22
C ASN A 32 -15.21 -7.26 -17.89
N GLY A 33 -15.83 -6.47 -17.02
CA GLY A 33 -16.30 -6.96 -15.72
C GLY A 33 -16.34 -5.88 -14.65
N LEU A 34 -16.86 -6.24 -13.48
CA LEU A 34 -16.76 -5.39 -12.32
C LEU A 34 -15.34 -5.47 -11.76
N HIS A 35 -14.73 -4.31 -11.56
CA HIS A 35 -13.36 -4.21 -11.07
C HIS A 35 -13.35 -3.41 -9.77
N ALA A 36 -12.26 -3.57 -9.03
CA ALA A 36 -11.95 -2.70 -7.94
C ALA A 36 -10.48 -2.29 -7.93
N LEU A 37 -10.27 -1.02 -7.63
CA LEU A 37 -8.97 -0.46 -7.35
C LEU A 37 -8.84 -0.29 -5.84
N ALA A 38 -7.85 -0.92 -5.22
CA ALA A 38 -7.51 -0.65 -3.83
C ALA A 38 -6.17 0.08 -3.75
N ILE A 39 -6.17 1.22 -3.08
CA ILE A 39 -4.96 1.94 -2.68
C ILE A 39 -4.68 1.60 -1.23
N PHE A 40 -3.46 1.21 -0.91
CA PHE A 40 -3.02 0.92 0.45
C PHE A 40 -1.99 1.92 0.93
N ASP A 41 -1.98 2.22 2.22
CA ASP A 41 -1.01 3.10 2.86
C ASP A 41 -0.50 2.50 4.18
N ILE A 42 0.79 2.68 4.47
CA ILE A 42 1.43 2.19 5.69
C ILE A 42 1.19 3.17 6.85
N ASP A 43 0.68 2.64 7.95
CA ASP A 43 0.39 3.45 9.11
C ASP A 43 1.63 4.05 9.75
N GLN A 44 1.56 5.36 10.01
CA GLN A 44 2.61 6.10 10.70
C GLN A 44 3.97 6.00 9.98
N PHE A 45 3.96 5.75 8.66
CA PHE A 45 5.16 5.47 7.88
C PHE A 45 6.26 6.51 8.05
N LYS A 46 5.93 7.81 8.03
CA LYS A 46 6.92 8.88 8.20
C LYS A 46 7.70 8.73 9.51
N ALA A 47 7.00 8.48 10.62
CA ALA A 47 7.64 8.29 11.94
C ALA A 47 8.46 7.00 11.97
N TRP A 48 7.92 5.92 11.40
CA TRP A 48 8.59 4.64 11.27
C TRP A 48 9.89 4.75 10.45
N TYR A 49 9.83 5.40 9.27
CA TYR A 49 10.94 5.60 8.35
C TYR A 49 12.03 6.46 8.97
N HIS A 50 11.68 7.57 9.62
CA HIS A 50 12.68 8.40 10.31
C HIS A 50 13.43 7.62 11.38
N LYS A 51 12.77 6.67 12.04
CA LYS A 51 13.38 5.85 13.09
C LYS A 51 14.27 4.73 12.54
N PHE A 52 13.77 3.96 11.59
CA PHE A 52 14.42 2.73 11.12
C PHE A 52 15.18 2.89 9.80
N GLY A 53 14.94 3.96 9.06
CA GLY A 53 15.72 4.33 7.87
C GLY A 53 15.43 3.51 6.61
N ARG A 54 16.16 3.86 5.55
CA ARG A 54 15.93 3.39 4.18
C ARG A 54 16.08 1.88 3.99
N ARG A 55 17.09 1.25 4.61
CA ARG A 55 17.32 -0.19 4.40
C ARG A 55 16.22 -1.06 4.99
N GLN A 56 15.74 -0.73 6.20
CA GLN A 56 14.63 -1.45 6.81
C GLN A 56 13.33 -1.23 6.02
N ARG A 57 13.10 -0.01 5.50
CA ARG A 57 11.98 0.29 4.60
C ARG A 57 11.93 -0.68 3.44
N GLU A 58 13.04 -0.90 2.73
CA GLU A 58 13.02 -1.78 1.55
C GLU A 58 12.63 -3.21 1.89
N VAL A 59 13.05 -3.72 3.04
CA VAL A 59 12.65 -5.06 3.49
C VAL A 59 11.14 -5.15 3.68
N VAL A 60 10.54 -4.15 4.34
CA VAL A 60 9.09 -4.09 4.56
C VAL A 60 8.32 -3.90 3.26
N VAL A 61 8.73 -2.94 2.42
CA VAL A 61 8.09 -2.65 1.14
C VAL A 61 8.08 -3.87 0.23
N ASN A 62 9.22 -4.58 0.13
CA ASN A 62 9.30 -5.78 -0.70
C ASN A 62 8.40 -6.90 -0.17
N GLY A 63 8.36 -7.11 1.15
CA GLY A 63 7.44 -8.10 1.73
C GLY A 63 5.96 -7.73 1.55
N ILE A 64 5.60 -6.45 1.58
CA ILE A 64 4.23 -6.00 1.25
C ILE A 64 3.92 -6.29 -0.23
N LEU A 65 4.84 -6.02 -1.15
CA LEU A 65 4.65 -6.32 -2.57
C LEU A 65 4.46 -7.83 -2.82
N ASP A 66 5.14 -8.68 -2.07
CA ASP A 66 4.94 -10.13 -2.16
C ASP A 66 3.54 -10.54 -1.70
N HIS A 67 3.00 -9.99 -0.60
CA HIS A 67 1.61 -10.20 -0.20
C HIS A 67 0.59 -9.67 -1.21
N LEU A 68 0.85 -8.49 -1.80
CA LEU A 68 -0.01 -7.95 -2.87
C LEU A 68 -0.02 -8.89 -4.08
N ARG A 69 1.11 -9.49 -4.44
CA ARG A 69 1.21 -10.45 -5.55
C ARG A 69 0.45 -11.75 -5.25
N GLU A 70 0.50 -12.24 -4.02
CA GLU A 70 -0.25 -13.44 -3.58
C GLU A 70 -1.77 -13.28 -3.71
N GLY A 71 -2.28 -12.05 -3.65
CA GLY A 71 -3.68 -11.72 -3.94
C GLY A 71 -4.12 -11.94 -5.39
N ASN A 72 -3.22 -12.40 -6.28
CA ASN A 72 -3.45 -12.59 -7.71
C ASN A 72 -4.17 -11.41 -8.37
N PRO A 73 -3.63 -10.17 -8.27
CA PRO A 73 -4.26 -9.03 -8.89
C PRO A 73 -3.98 -8.98 -10.38
N LEU A 74 -4.85 -8.30 -11.13
CA LEU A 74 -4.59 -7.93 -12.52
C LEU A 74 -3.42 -6.96 -12.62
N TYR A 75 -3.28 -6.10 -11.61
CA TYR A 75 -2.19 -5.15 -11.50
C TYR A 75 -1.81 -4.90 -10.05
N HIS A 76 -0.52 -4.71 -9.78
CA HIS A 76 -0.08 -4.13 -8.51
C HIS A 76 1.18 -3.28 -8.73
N ALA A 77 1.25 -2.16 -8.04
CA ALA A 77 2.41 -1.29 -8.09
C ALA A 77 2.60 -0.54 -6.78
N ARG A 78 3.84 -0.10 -6.55
CA ARG A 78 4.16 0.92 -5.56
C ARG A 78 4.01 2.29 -6.22
N ILE A 79 3.14 3.14 -5.71
CA ILE A 79 2.86 4.47 -6.30
C ILE A 79 3.56 5.61 -5.56
N TYR A 80 3.83 5.45 -4.26
CA TYR A 80 4.64 6.36 -3.45
C TYR A 80 5.54 5.58 -2.48
N TRP A 81 6.19 6.28 -1.55
CA TRP A 81 7.16 5.65 -0.65
C TRP A 81 6.54 4.61 0.29
N ASP A 82 5.28 4.79 0.61
CA ASP A 82 4.44 4.05 1.57
C ASP A 82 3.11 3.60 0.99
N CYS A 83 2.85 3.96 -0.27
CA CYS A 83 1.56 3.79 -0.90
C CYS A 83 1.65 2.77 -2.04
N PHE A 84 0.68 1.86 -2.06
CA PHE A 84 0.58 0.77 -3.04
C PHE A 84 -0.78 0.80 -3.70
N VAL A 85 -0.86 0.27 -4.91
CA VAL A 85 -2.12 0.12 -5.64
C VAL A 85 -2.26 -1.32 -6.09
N THR A 86 -3.48 -1.84 -6.07
CA THR A 86 -3.83 -3.10 -6.71
C THR A 86 -5.14 -2.98 -7.47
N LEU A 87 -5.19 -3.58 -8.67
CA LEU A 87 -6.39 -3.74 -9.47
C LEU A 87 -6.80 -5.20 -9.43
N VAL A 88 -8.04 -5.46 -9.03
CA VAL A 88 -8.61 -6.80 -8.93
C VAL A 88 -9.95 -6.85 -9.66
N GLU A 89 -10.23 -8.00 -10.28
CA GLU A 89 -11.55 -8.31 -10.82
C GLU A 89 -12.40 -8.97 -9.73
N GLY A 90 -13.68 -8.61 -9.67
CA GLY A 90 -14.66 -9.34 -8.86
C GLY A 90 -15.74 -8.47 -8.22
N GLU A 91 -16.71 -9.16 -7.63
CA GLU A 91 -17.78 -8.54 -6.84
C GLU A 91 -17.26 -7.95 -5.52
N GLU A 92 -17.99 -6.96 -4.99
CA GLU A 92 -17.65 -6.24 -3.75
C GLU A 92 -17.27 -7.16 -2.59
N GLY A 93 -18.07 -8.22 -2.33
CA GLY A 93 -17.78 -9.16 -1.25
C GLY A 93 -16.45 -9.90 -1.43
N SER A 94 -16.12 -10.28 -2.67
CA SER A 94 -14.86 -10.96 -2.98
C SER A 94 -13.66 -10.01 -2.86
N VAL A 95 -13.80 -8.80 -3.40
CA VAL A 95 -12.76 -7.77 -3.35
C VAL A 95 -12.45 -7.36 -1.91
N THR A 96 -13.48 -7.07 -1.13
CA THR A 96 -13.32 -6.61 0.26
C THR A 96 -12.69 -7.68 1.14
N ASN A 97 -13.09 -8.95 0.98
CA ASN A 97 -12.44 -10.08 1.65
C ASN A 97 -10.96 -10.19 1.28
N ARG A 98 -10.61 -10.07 0.00
CA ARG A 98 -9.23 -10.16 -0.46
C ARG A 98 -8.36 -9.00 0.07
N VAL A 99 -8.88 -7.77 0.06
CA VAL A 99 -8.19 -6.61 0.63
C VAL A 99 -8.01 -6.76 2.14
N ALA A 100 -9.04 -7.26 2.84
CA ALA A 100 -8.97 -7.56 4.27
C ALA A 100 -7.92 -8.64 4.57
N GLU A 101 -7.84 -9.69 3.78
CA GLU A 101 -6.83 -10.75 3.89
C GLU A 101 -5.41 -10.19 3.72
N ILE A 102 -5.16 -9.36 2.70
CA ILE A 102 -3.86 -8.71 2.48
C ILE A 102 -3.46 -7.85 3.69
N ILE A 103 -4.39 -7.03 4.20
CA ILE A 103 -4.13 -6.18 5.38
C ILE A 103 -3.77 -7.05 6.60
N ASN A 104 -4.50 -8.14 6.81
CA ASN A 104 -4.25 -9.05 7.93
C ASN A 104 -2.91 -9.79 7.78
N GLN A 105 -2.58 -10.27 6.58
CA GLN A 105 -1.30 -10.91 6.31
C GLN A 105 -0.14 -9.96 6.60
N VAL A 106 -0.18 -8.72 6.10
CA VAL A 106 0.86 -7.72 6.41
C VAL A 106 0.97 -7.44 7.90
N LYS A 107 -0.17 -7.33 8.60
CA LYS A 107 -0.23 -7.09 10.05
C LYS A 107 0.38 -8.24 10.86
N GLU A 108 0.17 -9.48 10.42
CA GLU A 108 0.65 -10.70 11.08
C GLU A 108 2.11 -11.01 10.73
N THR A 109 2.59 -10.54 9.57
CA THR A 109 3.97 -10.73 9.12
C THR A 109 4.97 -10.06 10.05
N THR A 110 5.95 -10.84 10.48
CA THR A 110 7.14 -10.34 11.17
C THR A 110 8.25 -10.18 10.14
N PHE A 111 8.42 -8.96 9.63
CA PHE A 111 9.42 -8.65 8.61
C PHE A 111 10.83 -8.87 9.15
N PRO A 112 11.77 -9.38 8.33
CA PRO A 112 13.14 -9.55 8.78
C PRO A 112 13.82 -8.19 9.03
N LEU A 113 14.84 -8.20 9.89
CA LEU A 113 15.71 -7.04 10.06
C LEU A 113 16.70 -6.97 8.88
N CYS A 114 16.91 -5.77 8.36
CA CYS A 114 17.97 -5.53 7.38
C CYS A 114 19.36 -5.76 8.00
N SER A 115 20.37 -6.00 7.16
CA SER A 115 21.75 -6.25 7.62
C SER A 115 22.29 -5.15 8.56
N GLU A 116 21.97 -3.88 8.29
CA GLU A 116 22.36 -2.77 9.16
C GLU A 116 21.76 -2.87 10.57
N ALA A 117 20.53 -3.36 10.68
CA ALA A 117 19.85 -3.52 11.96
C ALA A 117 20.47 -4.64 12.80
N LEU A 118 21.00 -5.68 12.16
CA LEU A 118 21.75 -6.75 12.81
C LEU A 118 23.11 -6.26 13.33
N GLU A 119 23.76 -5.34 12.60
CA GLU A 119 25.03 -4.73 12.99
C GLU A 119 24.87 -3.68 14.11
N LYS A 120 23.72 -3.01 14.18
CA LYS A 120 23.43 -1.92 15.14
C LYS A 120 22.14 -2.17 15.93
N PRO A 121 22.06 -3.24 16.74
CA PRO A 121 20.82 -3.68 17.37
C PRO A 121 20.20 -2.61 18.29
N GLY A 122 21.01 -1.77 18.94
CA GLY A 122 20.51 -0.74 19.87
C GLY A 122 19.58 0.30 19.21
N LYS A 123 19.74 0.57 17.92
CA LYS A 123 18.87 1.49 17.17
C LYS A 123 17.53 0.84 16.77
N TYR A 124 17.54 -0.45 16.47
CA TYR A 124 16.40 -1.15 15.84
C TYR A 124 15.57 -1.97 16.84
N MET A 125 16.19 -2.57 17.86
CA MET A 125 15.50 -3.54 18.74
C MET A 125 14.61 -2.93 19.83
N ARG A 126 14.58 -1.60 19.98
CA ARG A 126 13.67 -0.94 20.94
C ARG A 126 12.38 -0.52 20.24
N GLN A 127 11.27 -1.15 20.61
CA GLN A 127 9.94 -0.61 20.33
C GLN A 127 9.84 0.82 20.89
N THR A 128 9.22 1.73 20.14
CA THR A 128 9.04 3.12 20.59
C THR A 128 7.58 3.47 20.57
N ASN A 129 7.06 3.84 21.73
CA ASN A 129 5.72 4.38 21.85
C ASN A 129 5.61 5.69 21.08
N VAL A 130 4.60 5.79 20.24
CA VAL A 130 4.17 7.06 19.65
C VAL A 130 3.18 7.67 20.61
N THR A 131 3.47 8.88 21.06
CA THR A 131 2.62 9.60 22.02
C THR A 131 2.05 10.87 21.42
N PHE A 132 0.77 11.13 21.66
CA PHE A 132 0.13 12.41 21.34
C PHE A 132 -0.56 12.94 22.59
N LYS A 133 -0.26 14.20 22.96
CA LYS A 133 -0.75 14.84 24.19
C LYS A 133 -0.54 13.98 25.46
N GLY A 134 0.59 13.26 25.54
CA GLY A 134 0.96 12.42 26.68
C GLY A 134 0.30 11.02 26.72
N GLN A 135 -0.54 10.67 25.75
CA GLN A 135 -1.15 9.34 25.63
C GLN A 135 -0.42 8.51 24.59
N VAL A 136 -0.20 7.22 24.85
CA VAL A 136 0.36 6.28 23.86
C VAL A 136 -0.72 5.95 22.83
N ILE A 137 -0.48 6.33 21.58
CA ILE A 137 -1.39 6.13 20.45
C ILE A 137 -0.88 5.09 19.45
N GLY A 138 0.31 4.53 19.67
CA GLY A 138 0.88 3.50 18.82
C GLY A 138 2.26 3.05 19.31
N VAL A 139 2.79 2.02 18.66
CA VAL A 139 4.13 1.49 18.91
C VAL A 139 4.83 1.29 17.56
N LEU A 140 6.00 1.87 17.39
CA LEU A 140 6.85 1.67 16.21
C LEU A 140 7.76 0.46 16.42
N ASP A 141 7.58 -0.54 15.57
CA ASP A 141 8.34 -1.79 15.54
C ASP A 141 8.97 -1.97 14.14
N PRO A 142 10.29 -2.22 13.99
CA PRO A 142 10.91 -2.35 12.67
C PRO A 142 10.46 -3.60 11.90
N GLN A 143 9.83 -4.56 12.57
CA GLN A 143 9.42 -5.85 12.01
C GLN A 143 7.91 -5.99 11.92
N LYS A 144 7.13 -5.03 12.43
CA LYS A 144 5.67 -5.05 12.35
C LYS A 144 5.16 -3.71 11.85
N VAL A 145 4.33 -3.77 10.82
CA VAL A 145 3.63 -2.60 10.29
C VAL A 145 2.15 -2.93 10.17
N THR A 146 1.32 -1.89 10.20
CA THR A 146 -0.09 -1.99 9.87
C THR A 146 -0.36 -1.13 8.65
N MET A 147 -1.44 -1.45 7.94
CA MET A 147 -1.85 -0.74 6.73
C MET A 147 -3.36 -0.47 6.79
N HIS A 148 -3.78 0.51 6.00
CA HIS A 148 -5.19 0.76 5.69
C HIS A 148 -5.37 0.86 4.17
N ALA A 149 -6.60 0.69 3.69
CA ALA A 149 -6.89 0.74 2.26
C ALA A 149 -8.15 1.52 1.90
N GLY A 150 -8.12 2.22 0.77
CA GLY A 150 -9.28 2.80 0.11
C GLY A 150 -9.60 2.01 -1.15
N ILE A 151 -10.84 1.54 -1.26
CA ILE A 151 -11.31 0.69 -2.36
C ILE A 151 -12.33 1.48 -3.18
N CYS A 152 -12.13 1.56 -4.49
CA CYS A 152 -13.16 1.99 -5.44
C CYS A 152 -13.61 0.80 -6.28
N ILE A 153 -14.92 0.50 -6.28
CA ILE A 153 -15.54 -0.48 -7.15
C ILE A 153 -16.16 0.24 -8.35
N PHE A 154 -15.91 -0.26 -9.56
CA PHE A 154 -16.34 0.42 -10.77
C PHE A 154 -16.67 -0.55 -11.92
N GLU A 155 -17.52 -0.08 -12.81
CA GLU A 155 -17.90 -0.78 -14.05
C GLU A 155 -16.92 -0.47 -15.20
N PRO A 156 -16.89 -1.31 -16.26
CA PRO A 156 -16.07 -1.04 -17.44
C PRO A 156 -16.34 0.34 -18.04
N GLY A 157 -15.27 1.03 -18.44
CA GLY A 157 -15.35 2.37 -19.03
C GLY A 157 -15.32 3.53 -18.03
N ALA A 158 -15.28 3.26 -16.72
CA ALA A 158 -15.02 4.30 -15.73
C ALA A 158 -13.65 4.98 -15.97
N PRO A 159 -13.57 6.32 -15.93
CA PRO A 159 -12.32 7.03 -16.18
C PRO A 159 -11.30 6.78 -15.05
N LEU A 160 -10.05 6.53 -15.42
CA LEU A 160 -8.98 6.23 -14.47
C LEU A 160 -8.82 7.32 -13.39
N GLU A 161 -8.90 8.59 -13.78
CA GLU A 161 -8.82 9.73 -12.85
C GLU A 161 -9.94 9.67 -11.79
N GLY A 162 -11.17 9.36 -12.21
CA GLY A 162 -12.31 9.21 -11.33
C GLY A 162 -12.15 8.03 -10.37
N ILE A 163 -11.69 6.88 -10.87
CA ILE A 163 -11.41 5.70 -10.04
C ILE A 163 -10.35 6.02 -8.97
N LEU A 164 -9.26 6.69 -9.36
CA LEU A 164 -8.19 7.08 -8.44
C LEU A 164 -8.67 8.08 -7.39
N ALA A 165 -9.47 9.07 -7.79
CA ALA A 165 -10.04 10.06 -6.88
C ALA A 165 -10.95 9.39 -5.83
N MET A 166 -11.84 8.49 -6.25
CA MET A 166 -12.73 7.75 -5.34
C MET A 166 -11.97 6.81 -4.41
N SER A 167 -10.94 6.11 -4.93
CA SER A 167 -10.08 5.24 -4.12
C SER A 167 -9.30 6.05 -3.08
N SER A 168 -8.82 7.23 -3.45
CA SER A 168 -8.12 8.14 -2.55
C SER A 168 -9.05 8.71 -1.47
N ALA A 169 -10.28 9.09 -1.83
CA ALA A 169 -11.29 9.52 -0.87
C ALA A 169 -11.62 8.40 0.13
N ALA A 170 -11.79 7.16 -0.34
CA ALA A 170 -11.98 6.01 0.53
C ALA A 170 -10.77 5.77 1.44
N LEU A 171 -9.55 6.01 0.95
CA LEU A 171 -8.33 5.85 1.75
C LEU A 171 -8.28 6.86 2.90
N GLU A 172 -8.64 8.12 2.65
CA GLU A 172 -8.74 9.14 3.69
C GLU A 172 -9.80 8.78 4.74
N ASP A 173 -10.97 8.29 4.32
CA ASP A 173 -12.00 7.81 5.26
C ASP A 173 -11.52 6.60 6.08
N ALA A 174 -10.73 5.71 5.47
CA ALA A 174 -10.15 4.56 6.17
C ALA A 174 -9.08 4.97 7.19
N ARG A 175 -8.36 6.08 6.94
CA ARG A 175 -7.34 6.63 7.85
C ARG A 175 -7.95 7.13 9.16
N GLU A 176 -9.17 7.65 9.11
CA GLU A 176 -9.91 8.12 10.29
C GLU A 176 -10.43 6.97 11.17
N MET A 177 -10.44 5.74 10.66
CA MET A 177 -10.89 4.57 11.42
C MET A 177 -9.91 4.24 12.56
N PRO A 178 -10.43 3.94 13.76
CA PRO A 178 -9.59 3.57 14.91
C PRO A 178 -8.80 2.30 14.62
N ILE A 179 -7.55 2.24 15.10
CA ILE A 179 -6.73 1.03 15.04
C ILE A 179 -7.35 -0.01 15.98
N THR A 180 -8.01 -1.01 15.40
CA THR A 180 -8.66 -2.12 16.12
C THR A 180 -8.09 -3.47 15.67
N GLU A 181 -8.68 -4.57 16.14
CA GLU A 181 -8.33 -5.90 15.64
C GLU A 181 -8.77 -6.12 14.19
N GLN A 182 -9.80 -5.41 13.72
CA GLN A 182 -10.32 -5.53 12.36
C GLN A 182 -9.45 -4.80 11.33
N PRO A 183 -9.37 -5.31 10.08
CA PRO A 183 -8.68 -4.63 8.99
C PRO A 183 -9.37 -3.30 8.67
N ARG A 184 -8.58 -2.26 8.39
CA ARG A 184 -9.09 -0.92 8.12
C ARG A 184 -9.16 -0.67 6.63
N TYR A 185 -10.36 -0.69 6.10
CA TYR A 185 -10.60 -0.29 4.72
C TYR A 185 -11.95 0.40 4.59
N LYS A 186 -12.10 1.18 3.52
CA LYS A 186 -13.38 1.77 3.10
C LYS A 186 -13.62 1.47 1.63
N VAL A 187 -14.91 1.32 1.30
CA VAL A 187 -15.38 1.04 -0.05
C VAL A 187 -16.20 2.22 -0.50
N HIS A 188 -15.84 2.75 -1.66
CA HIS A 188 -16.66 3.63 -2.46
C HIS A 188 -16.99 2.96 -3.80
N HIS A 189 -18.07 3.42 -4.42
CA HIS A 189 -18.46 2.97 -5.75
C HIS A 189 -18.34 4.16 -6.70
N TRP A 190 -17.71 3.92 -7.84
CA TRP A 190 -17.78 4.85 -8.96
C TRP A 190 -19.19 4.87 -9.52
N ASP A 191 -19.71 6.06 -9.81
CA ASP A 191 -21.01 6.26 -10.42
C ASP A 191 -20.86 7.28 -11.55
N ALA A 192 -21.19 6.87 -12.78
CA ALA A 192 -21.06 7.69 -14.00
C ALA A 192 -21.86 9.01 -13.93
N ARG A 193 -22.78 9.15 -12.97
CA ARG A 193 -23.45 10.43 -12.71
C ARG A 193 -22.50 11.53 -12.23
N TRP A 194 -21.31 11.17 -11.76
CA TRP A 194 -20.29 12.10 -11.25
C TRP A 194 -19.47 12.76 -12.37
N ASP A 195 -19.55 12.27 -13.61
CA ASP A 195 -18.90 12.89 -14.78
C ASP A 195 -19.50 14.26 -15.16
N ASN A 196 -20.63 14.66 -14.54
CA ASN A 196 -21.32 15.93 -14.78
C ASN A 196 -21.15 16.98 -13.67
N LEU A 197 -20.27 16.75 -12.69
CA LEU A 197 -19.94 17.67 -11.60
C LEU A 197 -18.51 18.20 -11.75
#